data_AF-A0A024EH05-F1
#
_entry.id   AF-A0A024EH05-F1
#
_cell.length_a   1.000
_cell.length_b   1.000
_cell.length_c   1.000
_cell.angle_alpha   90.00
_cell.angle_beta   90.00
_cell.angle_gamma   90.00
#
_symmetry.space_group_name_H-M   'P 1'
#
loop_
_entity.id
_entity.type
_entity.pdbx_description
1 polymer ?
#
loop_
_entity_poly.entity_id
_entity_poly.type
_entity_poly.pdbx_seq_one_letter_code
_entity_poly.pdbx_strand_id
1 'polypeptide(L)' 'MTSMSFELMRSEDEVTKAAGRRMIDRMATISTGLDEHWRLIGELTGVHIAQEQIETIQEIQLQAPPPRLPPN' A
#
# COMPACT_ATOMS: atom_id res chain seq x y z
N MET A 1 4.46 -6.53 -5.15
CA MET A 1 4.12 -6.26 -6.57
C MET A 1 3.92 -4.76 -6.87
N THR A 2 3.64 -3.90 -5.89
CA THR A 2 3.48 -2.44 -6.03
C THR A 2 4.78 -1.62 -6.06
N SER A 3 5.96 -2.22 -5.88
CA SER A 3 7.27 -1.51 -5.85
C SER A 3 7.48 -0.60 -7.06
N MET A 4 7.10 -1.09 -8.25
CA MET A 4 7.24 -0.35 -9.51
C MET A 4 6.35 0.92 -9.54
N SER A 5 5.18 0.92 -8.89
CA SER A 5 4.34 2.13 -8.80
C SER A 5 5.02 3.26 -8.02
N PHE A 6 5.70 2.91 -6.93
CA PHE A 6 6.42 3.88 -6.11
C PHE A 6 7.64 4.44 -6.82
N GLU A 7 8.31 3.63 -7.64
CA GLU A 7 9.38 4.08 -8.52
C GLU A 7 8.87 5.11 -9.55
N LEU A 8 7.70 4.87 -10.16
CA LEU A 8 7.06 5.84 -11.07
C LEU A 8 6.69 7.16 -10.39
N MET A 9 6.27 7.12 -9.11
CA MET A 9 5.97 8.33 -8.34
C MET A 9 7.19 9.22 -8.07
N ARG A 10 8.41 8.67 -8.20
CA ARG A 10 9.66 9.38 -8.05
C ARG A 10 10.17 10.02 -9.34
N SER A 11 9.46 9.83 -10.45
CA SER A 11 9.74 10.48 -11.74
C SER A 11 9.48 11.98 -11.68
N GLU A 12 10.29 12.76 -12.41
CA GLU A 12 10.07 14.20 -12.62
C GLU A 12 9.00 14.47 -13.69
N ASP A 13 8.67 13.48 -14.51
CA ASP A 13 7.56 13.56 -15.45
C ASP A 13 6.21 13.37 -14.71
N GLU A 14 5.40 14.43 -14.70
CA GLU A 14 4.10 14.46 -14.04
C GLU A 14 3.13 13.40 -14.59
N VAL A 15 3.23 13.05 -15.88
CA VAL A 15 2.39 11.99 -16.47
C VAL A 15 2.75 10.62 -15.88
N THR A 16 4.05 10.31 -15.81
CA THR A 16 4.57 9.08 -15.21
C THR A 16 4.21 8.97 -13.72
N LYS A 17 4.34 10.08 -12.98
CA LYS A 17 3.97 10.15 -11.56
C LYS A 17 2.48 9.91 -11.33
N ALA A 18 1.63 10.52 -12.17
CA ALA A 18 0.17 10.30 -12.12
C ALA A 18 -0.20 8.85 -12.45
N ALA A 19 0.51 8.20 -13.39
CA ALA A 19 0.31 6.79 -13.70
C ALA A 19 0.64 5.88 -12.51
N GLY A 20 1.76 6.14 -11.81
CA GLY A 20 2.13 5.43 -10.59
C GLY A 20 1.06 5.55 -9.49
N ARG A 21 0.54 6.77 -9.28
CA ARG A 21 -0.53 7.04 -8.31
C ARG A 21 -1.81 6.26 -8.64
N ARG A 22 -2.27 6.31 -9.89
CA ARG A 22 -3.47 5.57 -10.33
C ARG A 22 -3.32 4.06 -10.17
N MET A 23 -2.11 3.52 -10.37
CA MET A 23 -1.85 2.10 -10.18
C MET A 23 -1.99 1.70 -8.70
N ILE A 24 -1.53 2.53 -7.77
CA ILE A 24 -1.72 2.33 -6.32
C ILE A 24 -3.19 2.38 -5.95
N ASP A 25 -3.92 3.42 -6.37
CA ASP A 25 -5.35 3.58 -6.06
C ASP A 25 -6.17 2.38 -6.59
N ARG A 26 -5.82 1.90 -7.78
CA ARG A 26 -6.46 0.72 -8.39
C ARG A 26 -6.15 -0.55 -7.62
N MET A 27 -4.91 -0.74 -7.16
CA MET A 27 -4.56 -1.90 -6.33
C MET A 27 -5.28 -1.90 -4.99
N ALA A 28 -5.40 -0.75 -4.32
CA ALA A 28 -6.17 -0.62 -3.08
C ALA A 28 -7.65 -1.00 -3.28
N THR A 29 -8.25 -0.56 -4.39
CA THR A 29 -9.64 -0.92 -4.72
C THR A 29 -9.79 -2.43 -4.96
N ILE A 30 -8.84 -3.05 -5.67
CA ILE A 30 -8.88 -4.49 -5.96
C ILE A 30 -8.68 -5.30 -4.68
N SER A 31 -7.75 -4.91 -3.79
CA SER A 31 -7.51 -5.64 -2.54
C SER A 31 -8.74 -5.63 -1.64
N THR A 32 -9.45 -4.51 -1.53
CA THR A 32 -10.68 -4.45 -0.73
C THR A 32 -11.78 -5.39 -1.25
N GLY A 33 -11.94 -5.50 -2.57
CA GLY A 33 -12.90 -6.45 -3.15
C GLY A 33 -12.50 -7.91 -2.88
N LEU A 34 -11.20 -8.21 -2.96
CA LEU A 34 -10.67 -9.54 -2.69
C LEU A 34 -10.84 -9.96 -1.23
N ASP A 35 -10.65 -9.04 -0.28
CA ASP A 35 -10.83 -9.29 1.15
C ASP A 35 -12.26 -9.72 1.48
N GLU A 36 -13.25 -9.06 0.88
CA GLU A 36 -14.66 -9.41 1.04
C GLU A 36 -14.99 -10.79 0.45
N HIS A 37 -14.42 -11.12 -0.71
CA HIS A 37 -14.58 -12.45 -1.31
C HIS A 37 -13.99 -13.55 -0.42
N TRP A 38 -12.80 -13.32 0.16
CA TRP A 38 -12.20 -14.28 1.09
C TRP A 38 -13.02 -14.44 2.38
N ARG A 39 -13.59 -13.36 2.92
CA ARG A 39 -14.50 -13.42 4.06
C ARG A 39 -15.70 -14.32 3.76
N LEU A 40 -16.37 -14.11 2.63
CA LEU A 40 -17.53 -14.90 2.21
C LEU A 40 -17.18 -16.38 1.98
N ILE A 41 -16.03 -16.67 1.37
CA ILE A 41 -15.55 -18.05 1.19
C ILE A 41 -15.31 -18.72 2.55
N GLY A 42 -14.71 -18.00 3.51
CA GLY A 42 -14.50 -18.52 4.86
C GLY A 42 -15.79 -18.85 5.59
N GLU A 43 -16.81 -17.99 5.46
CA GLU A 43 -18.15 -18.23 6.01
C GLU A 43 -18.82 -19.47 5.39
N LEU A 44 -18.72 -19.63 4.07
CA LEU A 44 -19.35 -20.74 3.35
C LEU A 44 -18.65 -22.09 3.56
N THR A 45 -17.33 -22.08 3.72
CA THR A 45 -16.53 -23.31 3.86
C THR A 45 -16.29 -23.70 5.31
N GLY A 46 -16.57 -22.81 6.27
CA GLY A 46 -16.22 -22.97 7.69
C GLY A 46 -14.72 -22.84 7.97
N VAL A 47 -13.88 -22.76 6.94
CA VAL A 47 -12.44 -22.55 7.06
C VAL A 47 -12.20 -21.04 7.16
N HIS A 48 -12.06 -20.56 8.39
CA HIS A 48 -11.59 -19.20 8.61
C HIS A 48 -10.12 -19.17 8.26
N ILE A 49 -9.80 -18.73 7.03
CA ILE A 49 -8.44 -18.29 6.72
C ILE A 49 -8.24 -17.05 7.58
N ALA A 50 -7.61 -17.23 8.75
CA ALA A 50 -7.06 -16.11 9.47
C ALA A 50 -6.23 -15.36 8.43
N GLN A 51 -6.53 -14.07 8.24
CA GLN A 51 -5.64 -13.19 7.51
C GLN A 51 -4.32 -13.23 8.29
N GLU A 52 -3.47 -14.23 8.02
CA GLU A 52 -2.04 -14.08 8.25
C GLU A 52 -1.74 -12.77 7.57
N GLN A 53 -1.26 -11.81 8.36
CA GLN A 53 -0.94 -10.48 7.89
C GLN A 53 0.04 -10.66 6.73
N ILE A 54 -0.48 -10.74 5.51
CA ILE A 54 0.29 -10.64 4.29
C ILE A 54 0.88 -9.25 4.46
N GLU A 55 2.18 -9.19 4.76
CA GLU A 55 2.94 -7.98 5.10
C GLU A 55 2.40 -6.81 4.29
N THR A 56 1.45 -6.10 4.90
CA THR A 56 0.70 -5.08 4.22
C THR A 56 1.64 -3.91 4.33
N ILE A 57 2.34 -3.60 3.23
CA ILE A 57 3.34 -2.52 3.16
C ILE A 57 2.74 -1.31 3.89
N GLN A 58 3.23 -1.04 5.09
CA GLN A 58 2.69 -0.02 5.97
C GLN A 58 3.35 1.30 5.57
N GLU A 59 2.59 2.21 4.98
CA GLU A 59 3.09 3.54 4.63
C GLU A 59 3.34 4.33 5.92
N ILE A 60 4.61 4.55 6.26
CA ILE A 60 5.02 5.32 7.43
C ILE A 60 5.20 6.77 7.00
N GLN A 61 4.34 7.65 7.53
CA GLN A 61 4.51 9.09 7.37
C GLN A 61 5.72 9.56 8.17
N LEU A 62 6.76 10.03 7.49
CA LEU A 62 7.96 10.55 8.12
C LEU A 62 7.60 11.85 8.87
N GLN A 63 7.50 11.79 10.20
CA GLN A 63 7.42 13.02 11.01
C GLN A 63 8.71 13.82 10.80
N ALA A 64 8.55 15.14 10.68
CA ALA A 64 9.60 16.09 10.28
C ALA A 64 10.94 15.83 10.99
N PRO A 65 12.09 16.05 10.30
CA PRO A 65 13.39 15.76 10.86
C PRO A 65 13.60 16.51 12.19
N PRO A 66 14.18 15.85 13.21
CA PRO A 66 14.40 16.48 14.51
C PRO A 66 15.26 17.74 14.37
N PRO A 67 15.01 18.79 15.18
CA PRO A 67 15.75 20.04 15.08
C PRO A 67 17.24 19.78 15.30
N ARG A 68 18.08 20.34 14.41
CA ARG A 68 19.55 20.23 14.47
C ARG A 68 20.04 20.68 15.86
N LEU A 69 20.77 19.80 16.54
CA LEU A 69 21.47 20.13 17.78
C LEU A 69 22.53 21.22 17.52
N PRO A 70 22.72 22.18 18.44
CA PRO A 70 23.69 23.24 18.28
C PRO A 70 25.13 22.69 18.28
N PRO A 71 26.04 23.30 17.50
CA PRO A 71 27.45 22.89 17.47
C PRO A 71 28.15 23.22 18.79
N ASN A 72 29.04 22.32 19.23
CA ASN A 72 29.91 22.47 20.41
C ASN A 72 30.95 23.58 20.22
#